data_AF-A0A977L137-F1
#
_entry.id   AF-A0A977L137-F1
#
_cell.length_a   1.000
_cell.length_b   1.000
_cell.length_c   1.000
_cell.angle_alpha   90.00
_cell.angle_beta   90.00
_cell.angle_gamma   90.00
#
_symmetry.space_group_name_H-M   'P 1'
#
loop_
_entity.id
_entity.type
_entity.pdbx_description
1 polymer ?
#
loop_
_entity_poly.entity_id
_entity_poly.type
_entity_poly.pdbx_seq_one_letter_code
_entity_poly.pdbx_strand_id
1 'polypeptide(L)'
;MTVAIAYWGRRLGISKQWLLFFQFLAIALVTSTLWLNFLAEPANAQFFKKAEDFFQNTLTQGSTTTDNTRTAISLVFNVLRAIYLLYIAGSLIGIINAVRKDEDWQSVARIPLLVIIAVTIADVLTSFIVGEPNK
;
A
#
# COMPACT_ATOMS: atom_id res chain seq x y z
N MET A 1 29.70 15.51 -2.23
CA MET A 1 29.35 15.31 -0.80
C MET A 1 30.15 14.22 -0.08
N THR A 2 30.87 13.33 -0.78
CA THR A 2 31.67 12.24 -0.16
C THR A 2 32.96 12.70 0.52
N VAL A 3 33.53 13.84 0.11
CA VAL A 3 34.83 14.32 0.62
C VAL A 3 34.72 14.93 2.03
N ALA A 4 33.62 15.61 2.35
CA ALA A 4 33.44 16.28 3.64
C ALA A 4 33.32 15.29 4.82
N ILE A 5 32.71 14.13 4.58
CA ILE A 5 32.49 13.08 5.59
C ILE A 5 33.81 12.37 5.93
N ALA A 6 34.66 12.14 4.92
CA ALA A 6 35.97 11.50 5.10
C ALA A 6 36.96 12.39 5.88
N TYR A 7 36.87 13.71 5.74
CA TYR A 7 37.73 14.65 6.47
C TYR A 7 37.40 14.69 7.97
N TRP A 8 36.11 14.68 8.33
CA TRP A 8 35.67 14.66 9.72
C TRP A 8 35.93 13.31 10.43
N GLY A 9 35.84 12.18 9.73
CA GLY A 9 36.11 10.85 10.30
C GLY A 9 37.55 10.65 10.77
N ARG A 10 38.54 11.27 10.12
CA ARG A 10 39.95 11.23 10.56
C ARG A 10 40.22 12.00 11.84
N ARG A 11 39.40 13.02 12.15
CA ARG A 11 39.60 13.88 13.33
C ARG A 11 39.12 13.22 14.64
N LEU A 12 38.29 12.17 14.55
CA LEU A 12 37.71 11.45 15.68
C LEU A 12 38.33 10.07 15.94
N GLY A 13 39.40 9.70 15.24
CA GLY A 13 40.12 8.43 15.48
C GLY A 13 39.31 7.16 15.18
N ILE A 14 38.19 7.28 14.47
CA ILE A 14 37.28 6.17 14.18
C ILE A 14 37.92 5.29 13.10
N SER A 15 38.03 3.99 13.37
CA SER A 15 38.62 3.04 12.43
C SER A 15 37.82 3.01 11.12
N LYS A 16 38.52 2.94 9.98
CA LYS A 16 37.89 2.94 8.63
C LYS A 16 36.81 1.86 8.48
N GLN A 17 36.93 0.74 9.17
CA GLN A 17 35.98 -0.38 9.11
C GLN A 17 34.64 -0.05 9.79
N TRP A 18 34.67 0.66 10.93
CA TRP A 18 33.47 1.11 11.61
C TRP A 18 32.73 2.20 10.83
N LEU A 19 33.47 3.10 10.18
CA LEU A 19 32.89 4.10 9.27
C LEU A 19 32.14 3.45 8.09
N LEU A 20 32.70 2.39 7.50
CA LEU A 20 32.03 1.62 6.45
C LEU A 20 30.76 0.93 6.98
N PHE A 21 30.83 0.31 8.16
CA PHE A 21 29.67 -0.35 8.77
C PHE A 21 28.50 0.61 9.01
N PHE A 22 28.77 1.78 9.62
CA PHE A 22 27.73 2.80 9.82
C PHE A 22 27.18 3.35 8.51
N GLN A 23 27.99 3.45 7.46
CA GLN A 23 27.54 3.91 6.16
C GLN A 23 26.62 2.89 5.48
N PHE A 24 26.93 1.59 5.55
CA PHE A 24 26.01 0.55 5.05
C PHE A 24 24.73 0.49 5.85
N LEU A 25 24.81 0.60 7.18
CA LEU A 25 23.62 0.63 8.04
C LEU A 25 22.74 1.83 7.73
N ALA A 26 23.32 3.02 7.58
CA ALA A 26 22.58 4.24 7.23
C ALA A 26 21.92 4.13 5.85
N ILE A 27 22.63 3.59 4.85
CA ILE A 27 22.07 3.36 3.51
C ILE A 27 20.91 2.37 3.59
N ALA A 28 21.06 1.25 4.31
CA ALA A 28 20.02 0.24 4.48
C ALA A 28 18.77 0.79 5.22
N LEU A 29 18.98 1.64 6.22
CA LEU A 29 17.88 2.27 6.96
C LEU A 29 17.13 3.27 6.09
N VAL A 30 17.85 4.09 5.32
CA VAL A 30 17.26 5.05 4.36
C VAL A 30 16.53 4.33 3.24
N THR A 31 17.11 3.29 2.65
CA THR A 31 16.39 2.51 1.63
C THR A 31 15.20 1.79 2.24
N SER A 32 15.30 1.19 3.42
CA SER A 32 14.15 0.53 4.06
C SER A 32 13.00 1.50 4.34
N THR A 33 13.26 2.72 4.82
CA THR A 33 12.21 3.71 5.08
C THR A 33 11.63 4.27 3.78
N LEU A 34 12.44 4.49 2.75
CA LEU A 34 11.97 4.87 1.44
C LEU A 34 11.10 3.79 0.81
N TRP A 35 11.50 2.51 0.89
CA TRP A 35 10.70 1.38 0.42
C TRP A 35 9.39 1.23 1.18
N LEU A 36 9.39 1.38 2.51
CA LEU A 36 8.16 1.31 3.30
C LEU A 36 7.21 2.48 3.01
N ASN A 37 7.74 3.69 2.78
CA ASN A 37 6.94 4.85 2.39
C ASN A 37 6.41 4.74 0.95
N PHE A 38 7.23 4.27 0.00
CA PHE A 38 6.83 4.03 -1.39
C PHE A 38 5.98 2.77 -1.58
N LEU A 39 5.91 1.86 -0.59
CA LEU A 39 4.93 0.77 -0.54
C LEU A 39 3.67 1.18 0.22
N ALA A 40 3.74 2.21 1.08
CA ALA A 40 2.59 2.85 1.70
C ALA A 40 1.86 3.82 0.76
N GLU A 41 2.53 4.45 -0.20
CA GLU A 41 1.89 5.30 -1.22
C GLU A 41 0.97 4.53 -2.21
N PRO A 42 1.32 3.31 -2.69
CA PRO A 42 0.41 2.38 -3.36
C PRO A 42 -0.59 1.72 -2.42
N ALA A 43 -0.52 1.96 -1.10
CA ALA A 43 -1.63 1.66 -0.19
C ALA A 43 -2.72 2.73 -0.22
N ASN A 44 -2.54 3.83 -0.97
CA ASN A 44 -3.65 4.49 -1.67
C ASN A 44 -4.13 3.58 -2.81
N ALA A 45 -4.63 2.40 -2.46
CA ALA A 45 -5.41 1.62 -3.39
C ALA A 45 -6.57 2.51 -3.83
N GLN A 46 -6.70 2.76 -5.14
CA GLN A 46 -7.94 3.29 -5.69
C GLN A 46 -9.13 2.41 -5.29
N PHE A 47 -8.89 1.13 -4.97
CA PHE A 47 -9.91 0.19 -4.53
C PHE A 47 -10.48 0.55 -3.16
N PHE A 48 -11.81 0.61 -3.12
CA PHE A 48 -12.61 0.88 -1.93
C PHE A 48 -12.40 2.26 -1.30
N LYS A 49 -11.72 3.22 -1.97
CA LYS A 49 -11.50 4.56 -1.39
C LYS A 49 -12.79 5.36 -1.38
N LYS A 50 -13.54 5.35 -2.48
CA LYS A 50 -14.84 6.02 -2.55
C LYS A 50 -15.86 5.37 -1.62
N ALA A 51 -15.80 4.05 -1.50
CA ALA A 51 -16.59 3.32 -0.52
C ALA A 51 -16.23 3.70 0.93
N GLU A 52 -14.95 3.76 1.28
CA GLU A 52 -14.51 4.23 2.61
C GLU A 52 -15.03 5.63 2.90
N ASP A 53 -14.89 6.56 1.95
CA ASP A 53 -15.33 7.94 2.10
C ASP A 53 -16.86 8.02 2.26
N PHE A 54 -17.63 7.21 1.53
CA PHE A 54 -19.08 7.10 1.73
C PHE A 54 -19.44 6.67 3.15
N PHE A 55 -18.81 5.62 3.66
CA PHE A 55 -19.10 5.11 5.01
C PHE A 55 -18.64 6.09 6.09
N GLN A 56 -17.47 6.73 5.92
CA GLN A 56 -17.03 7.79 6.81
C GLN A 56 -18.04 8.93 6.84
N ASN A 57 -18.50 9.41 5.70
CA ASN A 57 -19.48 10.50 5.63
C ASN A 57 -20.83 10.09 6.21
N THR A 58 -21.34 8.90 5.87
CA THR A 58 -22.67 8.44 6.30
C THR A 58 -22.72 8.13 7.79
N LEU A 59 -21.71 7.44 8.33
CA LEU A 59 -21.71 6.97 9.72
C LEU A 59 -21.19 8.01 10.71
N THR A 60 -20.57 9.09 10.23
CA THR A 60 -20.11 10.20 11.10
C THR A 60 -21.01 11.42 11.04
N GLN A 61 -21.98 11.46 10.12
CA GLN A 61 -23.05 12.45 10.12
C GLN A 61 -23.85 12.37 11.43
N GLY A 62 -23.86 13.45 12.20
CA GLY A 62 -24.65 13.58 13.43
C GLY A 62 -24.04 12.99 14.70
N SER A 63 -22.81 12.48 14.67
CA SER A 63 -22.10 11.95 15.85
C SER A 63 -21.19 13.01 16.48
N THR A 64 -21.19 13.11 17.82
CA THR A 64 -20.19 13.89 18.58
C THR A 64 -18.89 13.11 18.83
N THR A 65 -18.83 11.83 18.44
CA THR A 65 -17.71 10.90 18.66
C THR A 65 -17.02 10.55 17.34
N THR A 66 -16.79 11.58 16.52
CA THR A 66 -16.40 11.49 15.11
C THR A 66 -15.06 10.77 14.88
N ASP A 67 -14.09 10.96 15.76
CA ASP A 67 -12.71 10.49 15.52
C ASP A 67 -12.56 8.97 15.67
N ASN A 68 -13.21 8.37 16.68
CA ASN A 68 -13.15 6.93 16.91
C ASN A 68 -13.87 6.17 15.78
N THR A 69 -15.02 6.68 15.32
CA THR A 69 -15.77 6.06 14.23
C THR A 69 -15.02 6.14 12.90
N ARG A 70 -14.42 7.29 12.57
CA ARG A 70 -13.59 7.43 11.36
C ARG A 70 -12.40 6.48 11.38
N THR A 71 -11.73 6.39 12.52
CA THR A 71 -10.58 5.48 12.71
C THR A 71 -11.00 4.02 12.55
N ALA A 72 -12.12 3.61 13.15
CA ALA A 72 -12.65 2.26 13.01
C ALA A 72 -13.02 1.92 11.55
N ILE A 73 -13.67 2.84 10.84
CA ILE A 73 -14.01 2.66 9.42
C ILE A 73 -12.73 2.50 8.59
N SER A 74 -11.76 3.39 8.79
CA SER A 74 -10.50 3.31 8.04
C SER A 74 -9.74 2.01 8.32
N LEU A 75 -9.73 1.54 9.57
CA LEU A 75 -9.12 0.26 9.93
C LEU A 75 -9.78 -0.91 9.17
N VAL A 76 -11.12 -0.96 9.14
CA VAL A 76 -11.86 -2.02 8.42
C VAL A 76 -11.50 -2.00 6.93
N PHE A 77 -11.52 -0.82 6.30
CA PHE A 77 -11.20 -0.70 4.88
C PHE A 77 -9.73 -1.05 4.57
N ASN A 78 -8.80 -0.73 5.47
CA ASN A 78 -7.40 -1.11 5.34
C ASN A 78 -7.20 -2.63 5.47
N VAL A 79 -7.93 -3.29 6.37
CA VAL A 79 -7.93 -4.76 6.45
C VAL A 79 -8.51 -5.39 5.18
N LEU A 80 -9.62 -4.85 4.65
CA LEU A 80 -10.19 -5.33 3.39
C LEU A 80 -9.22 -5.18 2.21
N ARG A 81 -8.53 -4.03 2.09
CA ARG A 81 -7.49 -3.82 1.08
C ARG A 81 -6.32 -4.78 1.24
N ALA A 82 -5.86 -5.00 2.47
CA ALA A 82 -4.76 -5.94 2.74
C ALA A 82 -5.13 -7.37 2.32
N ILE A 83 -6.33 -7.84 2.66
CA ILE A 83 -6.82 -9.17 2.26
C ILE A 83 -6.97 -9.25 0.73
N TYR A 84 -7.48 -8.21 0.09
CA TYR A 84 -7.61 -8.14 -1.36
C TYR A 84 -6.26 -8.22 -2.08
N LEU A 85 -5.23 -7.51 -1.57
CA LEU A 85 -3.88 -7.60 -2.11
C LEU A 85 -3.26 -8.99 -1.92
N LEU A 86 -3.48 -9.63 -0.77
CA LEU A 86 -3.05 -11.02 -0.53
C LEU A 86 -3.71 -11.99 -1.52
N TYR A 87 -5.00 -11.80 -1.80
CA TYR A 87 -5.72 -12.57 -2.81
C TYR A 87 -5.10 -12.40 -4.21
N ILE A 88 -4.88 -11.16 -4.64
CA ILE A 88 -4.24 -10.88 -5.94
C ILE A 88 -2.86 -11.53 -6.02
N ALA A 89 -2.03 -11.34 -4.99
CA ALA A 89 -0.69 -11.92 -4.93
C ALA A 89 -0.71 -13.45 -5.04
N GLY A 90 -1.59 -14.11 -4.28
CA GLY A 90 -1.78 -15.56 -4.36
C GLY A 90 -2.27 -16.02 -5.74
N SER A 91 -3.22 -15.29 -6.32
CA SER A 91 -3.78 -15.61 -7.64
C SER A 91 -2.74 -15.50 -8.76
N LEU A 92 -1.82 -14.54 -8.65
CA LEU A 92 -0.77 -14.31 -9.64
C LEU A 92 0.23 -15.48 -9.69
N ILE A 93 0.51 -16.10 -8.53
CA ILE A 93 1.32 -17.32 -8.47
C ILE A 93 0.66 -18.44 -9.29
N GLY A 94 -0.67 -18.61 -9.15
CA GLY A 94 -1.44 -19.59 -9.92
C GLY A 94 -1.37 -19.34 -11.42
N ILE A 95 -1.51 -18.08 -11.85
CA ILE A 95 -1.41 -17.68 -13.26
C ILE A 95 0.01 -17.97 -13.79
N ILE A 96 1.05 -17.54 -13.09
CA ILE A 96 2.45 -17.76 -13.49
C ILE A 96 2.76 -19.25 -13.59
N ASN A 97 2.26 -20.05 -12.65
CA ASN A 97 2.45 -21.49 -12.67
C ASN A 97 1.76 -22.15 -13.88
N ALA A 98 0.54 -21.74 -14.21
CA ALA A 98 -0.17 -22.22 -15.39
C ALA A 98 0.58 -21.87 -16.68
N VAL A 99 1.09 -20.63 -16.80
CA VAL A 99 1.93 -20.20 -17.94
C VAL A 99 3.18 -21.06 -18.06
N ARG A 100 3.86 -21.38 -16.95
CA ARG A 100 5.10 -22.19 -16.97
C ARG A 100 4.87 -23.63 -17.37
N LYS A 101 3.66 -24.15 -17.17
CA LYS A 101 3.29 -25.53 -17.47
C LYS A 101 2.58 -25.68 -18.82
N ASP A 102 2.51 -24.61 -19.60
CA ASP A 102 1.70 -24.54 -20.84
C ASP A 102 0.22 -24.93 -20.60
N GLU A 103 -0.29 -24.72 -19.37
CA GLU A 103 -1.69 -24.87 -19.01
C GLU A 103 -2.48 -23.64 -19.47
N ASP A 104 -3.81 -23.76 -19.56
CA ASP A 104 -4.69 -22.63 -19.92
C ASP A 104 -4.72 -21.57 -18.81
N TRP A 105 -3.73 -20.69 -18.83
CA TRP A 105 -3.58 -19.59 -17.89
C TRP A 105 -4.72 -18.58 -17.97
N GLN A 106 -5.43 -18.49 -19.11
CA GLN A 106 -6.56 -17.57 -19.25
C GLN A 106 -7.74 -18.03 -18.40
N SER A 107 -8.02 -19.34 -18.39
CA SER A 107 -9.03 -19.92 -17.52
C SER A 107 -8.73 -19.66 -16.04
N VAL A 108 -7.46 -19.83 -15.63
CA VAL A 108 -7.00 -19.55 -14.26
C VAL A 108 -7.09 -18.06 -13.91
N ALA A 109 -6.75 -17.16 -14.84
CA ALA A 109 -6.79 -15.72 -14.65
C ALA A 109 -8.21 -15.14 -14.59
N ARG A 110 -9.22 -15.85 -15.11
CA ARG A 110 -10.60 -15.36 -15.17
C ARG A 110 -11.14 -14.98 -13.80
N ILE A 111 -10.94 -15.83 -12.80
CA ILE A 111 -11.48 -15.59 -11.44
C ILE A 111 -10.90 -14.31 -10.82
N PRO A 112 -9.56 -14.14 -10.72
CA PRO A 112 -9.03 -12.92 -10.12
C PRO A 112 -9.36 -11.65 -10.92
N LEU A 113 -9.44 -11.74 -12.25
CA LEU A 113 -9.87 -10.61 -13.08
C LEU A 113 -11.31 -10.18 -12.78
N LEU A 114 -12.23 -11.13 -12.62
CA LEU A 114 -13.63 -10.83 -12.25
C LEU A 114 -13.71 -10.14 -10.89
N VAL A 115 -12.91 -10.57 -9.92
CA VAL A 115 -12.86 -9.93 -8.58
C VAL A 115 -12.38 -8.49 -8.69
N ILE A 116 -11.31 -8.22 -9.45
CA ILE A 116 -10.80 -6.86 -9.66
C ILE A 116 -11.85 -5.95 -10.30
N ILE A 117 -12.56 -6.46 -11.32
CA ILE A 117 -13.62 -5.72 -12.00
C ILE A 117 -14.78 -5.43 -11.04
N ALA A 118 -15.23 -6.43 -10.27
CA ALA A 118 -16.32 -6.26 -9.32
C ALA A 118 -16.00 -5.20 -8.25
N VAL A 119 -14.78 -5.24 -7.70
CA VAL A 119 -14.32 -4.25 -6.71
C VAL A 119 -14.25 -2.84 -7.32
N THR A 120 -13.73 -2.72 -8.54
CA THR A 120 -13.69 -1.44 -9.27
C THR A 120 -15.08 -0.88 -9.52
N ILE A 121 -16.02 -1.72 -9.98
CA ILE A 121 -17.41 -1.31 -10.23
C ILE A 121 -18.08 -0.87 -8.93
N ALA A 122 -17.93 -1.64 -7.84
CA ALA A 122 -18.49 -1.28 -6.55
C ALA A 122 -18.00 0.11 -6.07
N ASP A 123 -16.72 0.40 -6.24
CA ASP A 123 -16.15 1.68 -5.85
C ASP A 123 -16.65 2.84 -6.74
N VAL A 124 -16.75 2.62 -8.05
CA VAL A 124 -17.34 3.61 -8.99
C VAL A 124 -18.83 3.84 -8.72
N LEU A 125 -19.61 2.79 -8.48
CA LEU A 125 -21.02 2.89 -8.11
C LEU A 125 -21.19 3.69 -6.81
N THR A 126 -20.30 3.49 -5.85
CA THR A 126 -20.34 4.25 -4.60
C THR A 126 -20.09 5.74 -4.85
N SER A 127 -19.20 6.12 -5.78
CA SER A 127 -19.07 7.55 -6.14
C SER A 127 -20.32 8.16 -6.76
N PHE A 128 -21.15 7.39 -7.47
CA PHE A 128 -22.42 7.91 -7.98
C PHE A 128 -23.44 8.14 -6.87
N ILE A 129 -23.37 7.39 -5.77
CA ILE A 129 -24.27 7.52 -4.62
C ILE A 129 -23.85 8.69 -3.73
N VAL A 130 -22.54 8.88 -3.51
CA VAL A 130 -22.00 9.96 -2.64
C VAL A 130 -22.23 11.33 -3.28
N GLY A 131 -22.17 11.44 -4.61
CA GLY A 131 -22.09 12.73 -5.31
C GLY A 131 -20.75 13.44 -5.06
N GLU A 132 -20.36 14.39 -5.92
CA GLU A 132 -19.22 15.25 -5.58
C GLU A 132 -19.60 16.12 -4.37
N PRO A 133 -18.77 16.19 -3.31
CA PRO A 133 -18.97 17.20 -2.28
C PRO A 133 -18.83 18.55 -2.97
N ASN A 134 -19.94 19.30 -3.07
CA ASN A 134 -19.96 20.65 -3.60
C ASN A 134 -18.81 21.44 -2.94
N LYS A 135 -17.92 22.00 -3.77
CA LYS A 135 -16.82 22.87 -3.35
C LYS A 135 -17.32 24.09 -2.60
#